data_AF-A0A8T4YXF9-F1
#
_entry.id   AF-A0A8T4YXF9-F1
#
_cell.length_a   1.000
_cell.length_b   1.000
_cell.length_c   1.000
_cell.angle_alpha   90.00
_cell.angle_beta   90.00
_cell.angle_gamma   90.00
#
_symmetry.space_group_name_H-M   'P 1'
#
loop_
_entity.id
_entity.type
_entity.pdbx_description
1 polymer ?
#
loop_
_entity_poly.entity_id
_entity_poly.type
_entity_poly.pdbx_seq_one_letter_code
_entity_poly.pdbx_strand_id
1 'polypeptide(L)'
;MASFISSSIIIMIQDVKMMFYLDSHYLARLRLEAMRRHVWFKALSSLERGLVDFVIKVVDKPRSLRLIEVLARIIVKVKRAMMSPLRRLMEEVGRPLAKRISAIALRWGNKSANINTA
;
A
#
# COMPACT_ATOMS: atom_id res chain seq x y z
N MET A 1 -3.98 20.45 3.28
CA MET A 1 -4.03 19.92 1.91
C MET A 1 -2.70 19.30 1.45
N ALA A 2 -1.53 19.79 1.88
CA ALA A 2 -0.22 19.23 1.49
C ALA A 2 0.10 17.81 2.01
N SER A 3 -0.59 17.32 3.05
CA SER A 3 -0.40 15.99 3.63
C SER A 3 -1.00 14.84 2.79
N PHE A 4 -2.10 15.09 2.07
CA PHE A 4 -2.75 14.10 1.19
C PHE A 4 -1.88 13.74 -0.03
N ILE A 5 -1.12 14.72 -0.51
CA ILE A 5 -0.20 14.56 -1.64
C ILE A 5 1.00 13.70 -1.19
N SER A 6 1.49 13.89 0.05
CA SER A 6 2.62 13.12 0.59
C SER A 6 2.33 11.62 0.78
N SER A 7 1.18 11.26 1.37
CA SER A 7 0.78 9.84 1.49
C SER A 7 0.49 9.19 0.13
N SER A 8 -0.09 9.94 -0.81
CA SER A 8 -0.33 9.45 -2.18
C SER A 8 0.98 9.25 -2.95
N ILE A 9 1.96 10.14 -2.76
CA ILE A 9 3.30 10.05 -3.37
C ILE A 9 4.09 8.88 -2.79
N ILE A 10 4.08 8.63 -1.48
CA ILE A 10 4.79 7.50 -0.87
C ILE A 10 4.23 6.16 -1.38
N ILE A 11 2.90 6.05 -1.49
CA ILE A 11 2.24 4.89 -2.10
C ILE A 11 2.69 4.75 -3.57
N MET A 12 2.67 5.83 -4.35
CA MET A 12 3.12 5.84 -5.74
C MET A 12 4.60 5.47 -5.90
N ILE A 13 5.51 5.93 -5.03
CA ILE A 13 6.94 5.58 -5.05
C ILE A 13 7.14 4.09 -4.74
N GLN A 14 6.35 3.54 -3.81
CA GLN A 14 6.34 2.10 -3.54
C GLN A 14 5.82 1.32 -4.77
N ASP A 15 4.82 1.85 -5.47
CA ASP A 15 4.24 1.25 -6.68
C ASP A 15 5.20 1.30 -7.89
N VAL A 16 6.05 2.34 -8.01
CA VAL A 16 7.10 2.41 -9.04
C VAL A 16 8.20 1.37 -8.79
N LYS A 17 8.60 1.15 -7.52
CA LYS A 17 9.51 0.05 -7.15
C LYS A 17 8.86 -1.31 -7.41
N MET A 18 7.54 -1.45 -7.19
CA MET A 18 6.77 -2.66 -7.50
C MET A 18 6.74 -3.00 -8.98
N MET A 19 6.81 -2.00 -9.87
CA MET A 19 6.81 -2.21 -11.32
C MET A 19 8.00 -3.05 -11.81
N PHE A 20 9.12 -3.05 -11.07
CA PHE A 20 10.30 -3.86 -11.37
C PHE A 20 10.28 -5.28 -10.77
N TYR A 21 9.35 -5.60 -9.86
CA TYR A 21 9.25 -6.90 -9.17
C TYR A 21 7.87 -7.56 -9.31
N LEU A 22 7.17 -7.31 -10.42
CA LEU A 22 5.87 -7.91 -10.69
C LEU A 22 6.04 -9.40 -11.06
N ASP A 23 6.18 -10.24 -10.05
CA ASP A 23 6.42 -11.67 -10.18
C ASP A 23 5.16 -12.47 -9.84
N SER A 24 4.98 -13.66 -10.42
CA SER A 24 3.84 -14.53 -10.12
C SER A 24 3.70 -14.80 -8.62
N HIS A 25 4.81 -15.06 -7.93
CA HIS A 25 4.84 -15.29 -6.48
C HIS A 25 4.34 -14.07 -5.67
N TYR A 26 4.70 -12.86 -6.11
CA TYR A 26 4.21 -11.63 -5.47
C TYR A 26 2.68 -11.49 -5.63
N LEU A 27 2.17 -11.75 -6.84
CA LEU A 27 0.73 -11.70 -7.11
C LEU A 27 -0.05 -12.75 -6.30
N ALA A 28 0.50 -13.97 -6.17
CA ALA A 28 -0.09 -15.02 -5.36
C ALA A 28 -0.17 -14.63 -3.87
N ARG A 29 0.90 -14.04 -3.33
CA ARG A 29 0.92 -13.54 -1.94
C ARG A 29 -0.08 -12.40 -1.73
N LEU A 30 -0.14 -11.46 -2.68
CA LEU A 30 -1.11 -10.35 -2.63
C LEU A 30 -2.55 -10.87 -2.67
N ARG A 31 -2.84 -11.84 -3.54
CA ARG A 31 -4.16 -12.50 -3.61
C ARG A 31 -4.52 -13.12 -2.26
N LEU A 32 -3.61 -13.89 -1.66
CA LEU A 32 -3.85 -14.53 -0.36
C LEU A 32 -4.13 -13.50 0.74
N GLU A 33 -3.39 -12.39 0.77
CA GLU A 33 -3.61 -11.33 1.74
C GLU A 33 -4.94 -10.60 1.52
N ALA A 34 -5.30 -10.32 0.26
CA ALA A 34 -6.56 -9.69 -0.10
C ALA A 34 -7.77 -10.59 0.20
N MET A 35 -7.64 -11.92 0.05
CA MET A 35 -8.67 -12.89 0.41
C MET A 35 -8.88 -12.93 1.92
N ARG A 36 -7.81 -12.95 2.73
CA ARG A 36 -7.91 -12.94 4.20
C ARG A 36 -8.64 -11.71 4.75
N ARG A 37 -8.53 -10.57 4.07
CA ARG A 37 -9.22 -9.33 4.45
C ARG A 37 -10.61 -9.16 3.80
N HIS A 38 -11.11 -10.20 3.11
CA HIS A 38 -12.35 -10.16 2.32
C HIS A 38 -12.42 -9.05 1.25
N VAL A 39 -11.27 -8.47 0.89
CA VAL A 39 -11.17 -7.38 -0.09
C VAL A 39 -11.22 -7.94 -1.51
N TRP A 40 -10.69 -9.15 -1.72
CA TRP A 40 -10.56 -9.78 -3.05
C TRP A 40 -11.88 -9.85 -3.82
N PHE A 41 -12.97 -10.21 -3.13
CA PHE A 41 -14.28 -10.37 -3.74
C PHE A 41 -15.12 -9.08 -3.75
N LYS A 42 -14.80 -8.12 -2.88
CA LYS A 42 -15.55 -6.87 -2.73
C LYS A 42 -15.01 -5.74 -3.61
N ALA A 43 -13.68 -5.68 -3.78
CA ALA A 43 -13.01 -4.59 -4.48
C ALA A 43 -12.73 -4.87 -5.96
N LEU A 44 -12.66 -6.15 -6.38
CA LEU A 44 -12.32 -6.51 -7.75
C LEU A 44 -13.51 -7.06 -8.54
N SER A 45 -13.58 -6.66 -9.82
CA SER A 45 -14.52 -7.25 -10.78
C SER A 45 -14.14 -8.70 -11.11
N SER A 46 -15.05 -9.44 -11.74
CA SER A 46 -14.78 -10.81 -12.19
C SER A 46 -13.60 -10.86 -13.18
N LEU A 47 -13.54 -9.86 -14.08
CA LEU A 47 -12.48 -9.73 -15.09
C LEU A 47 -11.11 -9.45 -14.45
N GLU A 48 -11.04 -8.53 -13.49
CA GLU A 48 -9.78 -8.20 -12.81
C GLU A 48 -9.24 -9.42 -12.04
N ARG A 49 -10.12 -10.19 -11.39
CA ARG A 49 -9.75 -11.45 -10.71
C ARG A 49 -9.24 -12.49 -11.69
N GLY A 50 -9.97 -12.70 -12.79
CA GLY A 50 -9.58 -13.64 -13.84
C GLY A 50 -8.22 -13.29 -14.45
N LEU A 51 -7.95 -12.01 -14.68
CA LEU A 51 -6.67 -11.55 -15.21
C LEU A 51 -5.50 -11.86 -14.25
N VAL A 52 -5.66 -11.57 -12.96
CA VAL A 52 -4.61 -11.86 -11.97
C VAL A 52 -4.39 -13.37 -11.83
N ASP A 53 -5.46 -14.16 -11.78
CA ASP A 53 -5.39 -15.62 -11.69
C ASP A 53 -4.74 -16.24 -12.93
N PHE A 54 -4.99 -15.68 -14.11
CA PHE A 54 -4.33 -16.10 -15.35
C PHE A 54 -2.83 -15.78 -15.31
N VAL A 55 -2.45 -14.58 -14.88
CA VAL A 55 -1.04 -14.17 -14.80
C VAL A 55 -0.30 -15.05 -13.79
N ILE A 56 -0.87 -15.33 -12.62
CA ILE A 56 -0.24 -16.22 -11.63
C ILE A 56 0.04 -17.61 -12.22
N LYS A 57 -0.89 -18.14 -13.04
CA LYS A 57 -0.76 -19.50 -13.61
C LYS A 57 0.14 -19.58 -14.83
N VAL A 58 0.14 -18.55 -15.67
CA VAL A 58 0.70 -18.61 -17.04
C VAL A 58 2.00 -17.84 -17.18
N VAL A 59 2.20 -16.79 -16.37
CA VAL A 59 3.27 -15.82 -16.60
C VAL A 59 4.09 -15.63 -15.34
N ASP A 60 5.33 -16.13 -15.36
CA ASP A 60 6.27 -15.95 -14.25
C ASP A 60 6.61 -14.46 -14.08
N LYS A 61 7.02 -13.80 -15.17
CA LYS A 61 7.25 -12.35 -15.25
C LYS A 61 6.61 -11.75 -16.50
N PRO A 62 5.66 -10.81 -16.37
CA PRO A 62 5.03 -10.16 -17.51
C PRO A 62 6.04 -9.26 -18.23
N ARG A 63 6.28 -9.52 -19.52
CA ARG A 63 7.19 -8.73 -20.37
C ARG A 63 6.49 -7.57 -21.10
N SER A 64 5.16 -7.63 -21.21
CA SER A 64 4.38 -6.61 -21.90
C SER A 64 4.09 -5.42 -20.99
N LEU A 65 4.50 -4.22 -21.40
CA LEU A 65 4.25 -2.97 -20.68
C LEU A 65 2.77 -2.73 -20.42
N ARG A 66 1.90 -3.00 -21.40
CA ARG A 66 0.44 -2.85 -21.24
C ARG A 66 -0.10 -3.78 -20.16
N LEU A 67 0.39 -5.01 -20.09
CA LEU A 67 -0.03 -5.97 -19.07
C LEU A 67 0.43 -5.54 -17.68
N ILE A 68 1.68 -5.10 -17.57
CA ILE A 68 2.24 -4.57 -16.31
C ILE A 68 1.40 -3.38 -15.81
N GLU A 69 1.05 -2.45 -16.70
CA GLU A 69 0.27 -1.27 -16.34
C GLU A 69 -1.13 -1.62 -15.83
N VAL A 70 -1.82 -2.55 -16.50
CA VAL A 70 -3.14 -3.03 -16.06
C VAL A 70 -3.02 -3.75 -14.71
N LEU A 71 -2.03 -4.61 -14.53
CA LEU A 71 -1.81 -5.30 -13.25
C LEU A 71 -1.44 -4.33 -12.13
N ALA A 72 -0.62 -3.32 -12.41
CA ALA A 72 -0.29 -2.27 -11.44
C ALA A 72 -1.55 -1.56 -10.96
N ARG A 73 -2.46 -1.18 -11.88
CA ARG A 73 -3.75 -0.58 -11.51
C ARG A 73 -4.57 -1.48 -10.59
N ILE A 74 -4.62 -2.78 -10.87
CA ILE A 74 -5.32 -3.76 -10.01
C ILE A 74 -4.66 -3.85 -8.63
N ILE A 75 -3.34 -3.92 -8.56
CA ILE A 75 -2.60 -4.00 -7.28
C ILE A 75 -2.84 -2.76 -6.43
N VAL A 76 -2.80 -1.57 -7.03
CA VAL A 76 -3.09 -0.31 -6.34
C VAL A 76 -4.51 -0.33 -5.78
N LYS A 77 -5.49 -0.79 -6.57
CA LYS A 77 -6.89 -0.93 -6.14
C LYS A 77 -7.01 -1.87 -4.93
N VAL A 78 -6.37 -3.04 -5.00
CA VAL A 78 -6.32 -4.03 -3.89
C VAL A 78 -5.69 -3.40 -2.65
N LYS A 79 -4.49 -2.83 -2.76
CA LYS A 79 -3.78 -2.22 -1.62
C LYS A 79 -4.59 -1.08 -1.00
N ARG A 80 -5.21 -0.22 -1.80
CA ARG A 80 -6.06 0.87 -1.31
C ARG A 80 -7.27 0.37 -0.54
N ALA A 81 -7.89 -0.73 -0.99
CA ALA A 81 -9.02 -1.35 -0.31
C ALA A 81 -8.59 -2.13 0.94
N MET A 82 -7.34 -2.62 1.00
CA MET A 82 -6.76 -3.26 2.19
C MET A 82 -6.28 -2.25 3.25
N MET A 83 -6.01 -1.01 2.87
CA MET A 83 -5.72 0.05 3.83
C MET A 83 -6.98 0.36 4.63
N SER A 84 -6.96 0.02 5.92
CA SER A 84 -8.08 0.30 6.82
C SER A 84 -8.26 1.82 6.98
N PRO A 85 -9.49 2.29 7.26
CA PRO A 85 -9.74 3.67 7.69
C PRO A 85 -8.85 4.07 8.87
N LEU A 86 -8.55 3.10 9.75
CA LEU A 86 -7.67 3.28 10.90
C LEU A 86 -6.23 3.62 10.50
N ARG A 87 -5.70 3.03 9.42
CA ARG A 87 -4.34 3.37 8.95
C ARG A 87 -4.29 4.76 8.33
N ARG A 88 -5.34 5.16 7.61
CA ARG A 88 -5.50 6.55 7.14
C ARG A 88 -5.59 7.51 8.31
N LEU A 89 -6.40 7.20 9.32
CA LEU A 89 -6.52 7.98 10.54
C LEU A 89 -5.20 8.02 11.34
N MET A 90 -4.44 6.93 11.41
CA MET A 90 -3.11 6.95 12.05
C MET A 90 -2.13 7.84 11.28
N GLU A 91 -2.16 7.85 9.95
CA GLU A 91 -1.31 8.74 9.16
C GLU A 91 -1.73 10.21 9.28
N GLU A 92 -3.03 10.48 9.21
CA GLU A 92 -3.59 11.83 9.17
C GLU A 92 -3.69 12.48 10.55
N VAL A 93 -3.99 11.70 11.58
CA VAL A 93 -4.24 12.20 12.95
C VAL A 93 -3.22 11.63 13.93
N GLY A 94 -2.97 10.33 13.89
CA GLY A 94 -2.09 9.65 14.84
C GLY A 94 -0.64 10.15 14.79
N ARG A 95 -0.03 10.26 13.60
CA ARG A 95 1.34 10.74 13.41
C ARG A 95 1.51 12.20 13.83
N PRO A 96 0.65 13.16 13.41
CA PRO A 96 0.72 14.52 13.92
C PRO A 96 0.52 14.61 15.42
N LEU A 97 -0.40 13.85 15.99
CA LEU A 97 -0.66 13.83 17.43
C LEU A 97 0.57 13.30 18.20
N ALA A 98 1.15 12.19 17.76
CA ALA A 98 2.36 11.64 18.37
C ALA A 98 3.54 12.62 18.30
N LYS A 99 3.71 13.34 17.18
CA LYS A 99 4.71 14.41 17.05
C LYS A 99 4.47 15.55 18.03
N ARG A 100 3.22 15.99 18.22
CA ARG A 100 2.89 17.05 19.18
C ARG A 100 3.19 16.63 20.62
N ILE A 101 2.82 15.41 21.00
CA ILE A 101 3.09 14.86 22.33
C ILE A 101 4.61 14.72 22.56
N SER A 102 5.34 14.19 21.58
CA SER A 102 6.81 14.12 21.59
C SER A 102 7.44 15.50 21.76
N ALA A 103 6.97 16.52 21.04
CA ALA A 103 7.47 17.89 21.17
C ALA A 103 7.21 18.48 22.57
N ILE A 104 6.06 18.18 23.19
CA ILE A 104 5.77 18.60 24.57
C ILE A 104 6.74 17.93 25.54
N ALA A 105 6.95 16.62 25.42
CA ALA A 105 7.89 15.88 26.28
C ALA A 105 9.34 16.36 26.13
N LEU A 106 9.78 16.70 24.91
CA LEU A 106 11.09 17.31 24.66
C LEU A 106 11.22 18.68 25.33
N ARG A 107 10.18 19.52 25.30
CA ARG A 107 10.15 20.82 25.99
C ARG A 107 10.21 20.67 27.52
N TRP A 108 9.74 19.55 28.05
CA TRP A 108 9.89 19.20 29.47
C TRP A 108 11.27 18.62 29.83
N GLY A 109 12.21 18.55 28.87
CA GLY A 109 13.57 18.09 29.10
C GLY A 109 13.80 16.60 28.86
N ASN A 110 12.78 15.85 28.41
CA ASN A 110 12.93 14.43 28.14
C ASN A 110 13.52 14.18 26.74
N LYS A 111 14.85 14.09 26.66
CA LYS A 111 15.61 13.86 25.40
C LYS A 111 15.31 12.51 24.73
N SER A 112 14.81 11.52 25.48
CA SER A 112 14.46 10.19 24.94
C SER A 112 13.19 10.17 24.10
N ALA A 113 12.36 11.22 24.19
CA ALA A 113 11.08 11.30 23.48
C ALA A 113 11.20 11.73 22.00
N ASN A 114 12.41 11.77 21.42
CA ASN A 114 12.62 12.25 20.05
C ASN A 114 12.10 11.25 19.00
N ILE A 115 10.92 11.53 18.46
CA ILE A 115 10.23 10.66 17.51
C ILE A 115 10.83 10.65 16.09
N ASN A 116 11.84 11.48 15.81
CA ASN A 116 12.49 11.56 14.50
C ASN A 116 13.70 10.61 14.35
N THR A 117 14.00 9.81 15.37
CA THR A 117 15.17 8.91 15.40
C THR A 117 14.85 7.44 15.09
N ALA A 118 13.60 7.12 14.73
CA ALA A 118 13.11 5.76 14.44
C ALA A 118 12.67 5.59 12.98
#